data_AF-A0A7W1IMN2-F1
#
_entry.id   AF-A0A7W1IMN2-F1
#
_cell.length_a   1.000
_cell.length_b   1.000
_cell.length_c   1.000
_cell.angle_alpha   90.00
_cell.angle_beta   90.00
_cell.angle_gamma   90.00
#
_symmetry.space_group_name_H-M   'P 1'
#
loop_
_entity.id
_entity.type
_entity.pdbx_description
1 polymer ?
#
loop_
_entity_poly.entity_id
_entity_poly.type
_entity_poly.pdbx_seq_one_letter_code
_entity_poly.pdbx_strand_id
1 'polypeptide(L)'
;MENAIMLPAKTKAQSTGQNSVLKKLYVNELKTIYWVEKQMLKLLPGLRRAATTRYLKASFTGHLLATQDHVKRIEEVFNLLNEKRATKKCSIINDIISEAKSRIKSTKKNTQPRDLELLSTAQKFEHYEINVYRKLMRLAGVYGHQKIEAILKETLIEEEEAQETFIAIENDTLMDELFKVDDELAEDECEAAEEE
;
A
#
# COMPACT_ATOMS: atom_id res chain seq x y z
N MET A 1 -39.09 -2.33 10.84
CA MET A 1 -39.22 -3.63 10.14
C MET A 1 -37.87 -3.95 9.54
N GLU A 2 -37.01 -4.65 10.29
CA GLU A 2 -35.73 -5.15 9.78
C GLU A 2 -36.00 -6.43 8.98
N ASN A 3 -35.75 -6.38 7.68
CA ASN A 3 -35.71 -7.56 6.84
C ASN A 3 -34.42 -8.33 7.16
N ALA A 4 -34.48 -9.19 8.17
CA ALA A 4 -33.46 -10.21 8.39
C ALA A 4 -33.46 -11.17 7.19
N ILE A 5 -32.43 -11.06 6.34
CA ILE A 5 -32.18 -12.03 5.28
C ILE A 5 -31.78 -13.34 5.97
N MET A 6 -32.76 -14.21 6.18
CA MET A 6 -32.57 -15.58 6.66
C MET A 6 -31.82 -16.35 5.58
N LEU A 7 -30.51 -16.54 5.76
CA LEU A 7 -29.71 -17.39 4.89
C LEU A 7 -30.17 -18.85 5.04
N PRO A 8 -30.34 -19.62 3.95
CA PRO A 8 -30.79 -21.00 4.01
C PRO A 8 -29.76 -21.88 4.75
N ALA A 9 -30.25 -22.76 5.62
CA ALA A 9 -29.43 -23.72 6.36
C ALA A 9 -28.62 -24.62 5.40
N LYS A 10 -27.29 -24.57 5.49
CA LYS A 10 -26.37 -25.34 4.63
C LYS A 10 -26.43 -26.84 4.94
N THR A 11 -26.58 -27.68 3.91
CA THR A 11 -26.41 -29.13 4.02
C THR A 11 -24.92 -29.52 4.12
N LYS A 12 -24.61 -30.60 4.85
CA LYS A 12 -23.24 -31.08 5.15
C LYS A 12 -22.34 -31.21 3.90
N ALA A 13 -22.89 -31.56 2.74
CA ALA A 13 -22.14 -31.73 1.48
C ALA A 13 -21.73 -30.40 0.80
N GLN A 14 -22.49 -29.31 0.99
CA GLN A 14 -22.10 -27.97 0.52
C GLN A 14 -21.07 -27.30 1.44
N SER A 15 -21.00 -27.72 2.71
CA SER A 15 -20.08 -27.16 3.72
C SER A 15 -18.62 -27.55 3.50
N THR A 16 -18.34 -28.76 2.99
CA THR A 16 -16.97 -29.28 2.84
C THR A 16 -16.28 -28.76 1.59
N GLY A 17 -17.00 -28.67 0.46
CA GLY A 17 -16.48 -28.15 -0.81
C GLY A 17 -16.20 -26.64 -0.78
N GLN A 18 -17.14 -25.83 -0.29
CA GLN A 18 -16.97 -24.37 -0.19
C GLN A 18 -15.87 -23.97 0.80
N ASN A 19 -15.75 -24.66 1.93
CA ASN A 19 -14.70 -24.42 2.92
C ASN A 19 -13.30 -24.69 2.31
N SER A 20 -13.17 -25.72 1.47
CA SER A 20 -11.91 -26.01 0.77
C SER A 20 -11.51 -24.93 -0.26
N VAL A 21 -12.47 -24.34 -0.97
CA VAL A 21 -12.21 -23.28 -1.97
C VAL A 21 -11.84 -21.97 -1.30
N LEU A 22 -12.59 -21.57 -0.27
CA LEU A 22 -12.30 -20.35 0.50
C LEU A 22 -10.98 -20.48 1.24
N LYS A 23 -10.63 -21.66 1.77
CA LYS A 23 -9.32 -21.90 2.40
C LYS A 23 -8.19 -21.79 1.38
N LYS A 24 -8.34 -22.38 0.19
CA LYS A 24 -7.35 -22.25 -0.90
C LYS A 24 -7.19 -20.79 -1.33
N LEU A 25 -8.28 -20.04 -1.44
CA LEU A 25 -8.23 -18.60 -1.74
C LEU A 25 -7.45 -17.85 -0.65
N TYR A 26 -7.79 -18.07 0.62
CA TYR A 26 -7.14 -17.43 1.76
C TYR A 26 -5.62 -17.68 1.78
N VAL A 27 -5.19 -18.94 1.64
CA VAL A 27 -3.76 -19.28 1.59
C VAL A 27 -3.08 -18.70 0.35
N ASN A 28 -3.75 -18.62 -0.80
CA ASN A 28 -3.19 -17.99 -2.00
C ASN A 28 -3.02 -16.48 -1.86
N GLU A 29 -3.96 -15.79 -1.21
CA GLU A 29 -3.85 -14.36 -0.90
C GLU A 29 -2.71 -14.11 0.08
N LEU A 30 -2.58 -14.94 1.13
CA LEU A 30 -1.47 -14.86 2.09
C LEU A 30 -0.09 -15.03 1.40
N LYS A 31 0.02 -15.99 0.49
CA LYS A 31 1.24 -16.18 -0.33
C LYS A 31 1.49 -15.00 -1.26
N THR A 32 0.44 -14.34 -1.71
CA THR A 32 0.54 -13.19 -2.61
C THR A 32 1.03 -11.97 -1.84
N ILE A 33 0.39 -11.60 -0.73
CA ILE A 33 0.82 -10.45 0.08
C ILE A 33 2.25 -10.64 0.63
N TYR A 34 2.62 -11.86 1.04
CA TYR A 34 4.00 -12.17 1.44
C TYR A 34 5.02 -11.92 0.32
N TRP A 35 4.61 -12.12 -0.94
CA TRP A 35 5.45 -11.78 -2.07
C TRP A 35 5.52 -10.27 -2.29
N VAL A 36 4.39 -9.55 -2.17
CA VAL A 36 4.33 -8.08 -2.34
C VAL A 36 5.26 -7.37 -1.36
N GLU A 37 5.14 -7.69 -0.08
CA GLU A 37 5.96 -7.16 1.02
C GLU A 37 7.47 -7.34 0.76
N LYS A 38 7.87 -8.54 0.33
CA LYS A 38 9.26 -8.83 -0.06
C LYS A 38 9.74 -8.02 -1.25
N GLN A 39 8.84 -7.59 -2.13
CA GLN A 39 9.18 -6.74 -3.25
C GLN A 39 9.22 -5.27 -2.84
N MET A 40 8.35 -4.83 -1.92
CA MET A 40 8.40 -3.51 -1.30
C MET A 40 9.72 -3.27 -0.58
N LEU A 41 10.21 -4.24 0.21
CA LEU A 41 11.55 -4.20 0.82
C LEU A 41 12.68 -3.90 -0.17
N LYS A 42 12.55 -4.35 -1.42
CA LYS A 42 13.55 -4.11 -2.48
C LYS A 42 13.34 -2.78 -3.20
N LEU A 43 12.09 -2.32 -3.29
CA LEU A 43 11.72 -1.10 -4.03
C LEU A 43 11.97 0.16 -3.20
N LEU A 44 11.58 0.16 -1.91
CA LEU A 44 11.64 1.32 -1.03
C LEU A 44 13.01 2.00 -0.93
N PRO A 45 14.15 1.27 -0.87
CA PRO A 45 15.46 1.91 -0.90
C PRO A 45 15.73 2.71 -2.18
N GLY A 46 15.14 2.27 -3.30
CA GLY A 46 15.19 2.97 -4.59
C GLY A 46 14.34 4.24 -4.60
N LEU A 47 13.10 4.15 -4.12
CA LEU A 47 12.19 5.29 -3.96
C LEU A 47 12.79 6.36 -3.06
N ARG A 48 13.30 5.97 -1.89
CA ARG A 48 14.00 6.86 -0.95
C ARG A 48 15.16 7.61 -1.59
N ARG A 49 16.00 6.93 -2.39
CA ARG A 49 17.13 7.60 -3.07
C ARG A 49 16.67 8.55 -4.17
N ALA A 50 15.53 8.28 -4.80
CA ALA A 50 14.98 9.07 -5.88
C ALA A 50 14.21 10.30 -5.39
N ALA A 51 13.62 10.22 -4.19
CA ALA A 51 12.91 11.32 -3.56
C ALA A 51 13.82 12.55 -3.37
N THR A 52 13.21 13.72 -3.37
CA THR A 52 13.87 15.02 -3.29
C THR A 52 13.81 15.53 -1.86
N THR A 53 12.58 15.66 -1.34
CA THR A 53 12.29 16.26 -0.04
C THR A 53 12.76 15.37 1.11
N ARG A 54 13.17 16.00 2.22
CA ARG A 54 13.59 15.27 3.43
C ARG A 54 12.44 14.47 4.02
N TYR A 55 11.23 15.01 3.94
CA TYR A 55 10.03 14.39 4.51
C TYR A 55 9.64 13.11 3.75
N LEU A 56 9.62 13.13 2.42
CA LEU A 56 9.37 11.93 1.61
C LEU A 56 10.46 10.86 1.79
N LYS A 57 11.73 11.26 1.94
CA LYS A 57 12.81 10.30 2.27
C LYS A 57 12.59 9.64 3.62
N ALA A 58 12.14 10.41 4.61
CA ALA A 58 11.88 9.90 5.94
C ALA A 58 10.68 8.94 5.95
N SER A 59 9.58 9.27 5.26
CA SER A 59 8.41 8.39 5.17
C SER A 59 8.73 7.06 4.51
N PHE A 60 9.47 7.04 3.39
CA PHE A 60 9.93 5.79 2.78
C PHE A 60 10.90 4.99 3.67
N THR A 61 11.65 5.67 4.55
CA THR A 61 12.52 4.98 5.52
C THR A 61 11.71 4.36 6.65
N GLY A 62 10.72 5.08 7.18
CA GLY A 62 9.81 4.57 8.20
C GLY A 62 9.01 3.38 7.68
N HIS A 63 8.41 3.52 6.49
CA HIS A 63 7.63 2.44 5.88
C HIS A 63 8.52 1.22 5.58
N LEU A 64 9.78 1.39 5.13
CA LEU A 64 10.72 0.26 4.99
C LEU A 64 10.93 -0.53 6.29
N LEU A 65 10.94 0.13 7.45
CA LEU A 65 11.05 -0.55 8.74
C LEU A 65 9.74 -1.29 9.09
N ALA A 66 8.59 -0.66 8.88
CA ALA A 66 7.28 -1.30 9.06
C ALA A 66 7.13 -2.56 8.19
N THR A 67 7.44 -2.48 6.89
CA THR A 67 7.42 -3.60 5.94
C THR A 67 8.30 -4.77 6.41
N GLN A 68 9.43 -4.51 7.10
CA GLN A 68 10.26 -5.59 7.65
C GLN A 68 9.55 -6.36 8.77
N ASP A 69 8.76 -5.67 9.57
CA ASP A 69 7.95 -6.27 10.63
C ASP A 69 6.69 -6.92 10.07
N HIS A 70 6.08 -6.36 9.01
CA HIS A 70 4.97 -6.98 8.29
C HIS A 70 5.34 -8.36 7.73
N VAL A 71 6.52 -8.47 7.11
CA VAL A 71 7.06 -9.76 6.65
C VAL A 71 7.14 -10.77 7.80
N LYS A 72 7.59 -10.36 9.00
CA LYS A 72 7.66 -11.24 10.17
C LYS A 72 6.27 -11.64 10.66
N ARG A 73 5.32 -10.71 10.71
CA ARG A 73 3.92 -10.98 11.08
C ARG A 73 3.27 -11.99 10.13
N ILE A 74 3.46 -11.85 8.81
CA ILE A 74 2.96 -12.82 7.83
C ILE A 74 3.58 -14.20 8.03
N GLU A 75 4.89 -14.27 8.33
CA GLU A 75 5.55 -15.54 8.64
C GLU A 75 4.99 -16.19 9.91
N GLU A 76 4.64 -15.42 10.94
CA GLU A 76 3.90 -15.92 12.10
C GLU A 76 2.53 -16.46 11.70
N VAL A 77 1.79 -15.75 10.83
CA VAL A 77 0.48 -16.22 10.33
C VAL A 77 0.61 -17.56 9.61
N PHE A 78 1.63 -17.75 8.76
CA PHE A 78 1.90 -19.06 8.14
C PHE A 78 2.10 -20.17 9.17
N ASN A 79 2.90 -19.90 10.22
CA ASN A 79 3.16 -20.86 11.28
C ASN A 79 1.88 -21.21 12.06
N LEU A 80 1.06 -20.22 12.41
CA LEU A 80 -0.21 -20.41 13.12
C LEU A 80 -1.23 -21.23 12.30
N LEU A 81 -1.18 -21.13 10.98
CA LEU A 81 -2.02 -21.92 10.07
C LEU A 81 -1.48 -23.33 9.81
N ASN A 82 -0.27 -23.64 10.28
CA ASN A 82 0.48 -24.83 9.88
C ASN A 82 0.60 -24.97 8.35
N GLU A 83 0.80 -23.85 7.66
CA GLU A 83 0.94 -23.77 6.20
C GLU A 83 2.39 -23.45 5.84
N LYS A 84 2.89 -24.06 4.75
CA LYS A 84 4.25 -23.79 4.29
C LYS A 84 4.39 -22.33 3.82
N ARG A 85 5.35 -21.61 4.41
CA ARG A 85 5.81 -20.30 3.93
C ARG A 85 6.19 -20.39 2.46
N ALA A 86 5.42 -19.73 1.61
CA ALA A 86 5.65 -19.68 0.18
C ALA A 86 5.15 -18.35 -0.38
N THR A 87 5.76 -17.91 -1.48
CA THR A 87 5.35 -16.71 -2.20
C THR A 87 4.60 -17.09 -3.45
N LYS A 88 3.58 -16.30 -3.83
CA LYS A 88 2.93 -16.36 -5.12
C LYS A 88 3.12 -15.02 -5.83
N LYS A 89 3.69 -15.04 -7.03
CA LYS A 89 3.94 -13.83 -7.83
C LYS A 89 2.61 -13.18 -8.25
N CYS A 90 2.52 -11.87 -8.14
CA CYS A 90 1.39 -11.06 -8.59
C CYS A 90 1.78 -10.20 -9.80
N SER A 91 1.09 -10.33 -10.94
CA SER A 91 1.40 -9.54 -12.14
C SER A 91 1.19 -8.04 -11.91
N ILE A 92 0.04 -7.66 -11.33
CA ILE A 92 -0.34 -6.27 -11.02
C ILE A 92 0.80 -5.55 -10.30
N ILE A 93 1.34 -6.19 -9.27
CA ILE A 93 2.41 -5.60 -8.46
C ILE A 93 3.73 -5.54 -9.24
N ASN A 94 4.05 -6.48 -10.14
CA ASN A 94 5.22 -6.32 -11.01
C ASN A 94 5.07 -5.12 -11.95
N ASP A 95 3.87 -4.83 -12.40
CA ASP A 95 3.60 -3.68 -13.26
C ASP A 95 3.78 -2.38 -12.48
N ILE A 96 3.30 -2.29 -11.24
CA ILE A 96 3.53 -1.13 -10.37
C ILE A 96 5.04 -0.96 -10.04
N ILE A 97 5.77 -2.05 -9.74
CA ILE A 97 7.24 -1.99 -9.56
C ILE A 97 7.92 -1.44 -10.81
N SER A 98 7.47 -1.85 -11.99
CA SER A 98 8.04 -1.43 -13.27
C SER A 98 7.73 0.03 -13.54
N GLU A 99 6.50 0.48 -13.23
CA GLU A 99 6.10 1.87 -13.27
C GLU A 99 6.99 2.72 -12.36
N ALA A 100 7.13 2.36 -11.08
CA ALA A 100 7.99 3.06 -10.12
C ALA A 100 9.44 3.21 -10.62
N LYS A 101 10.03 2.14 -11.16
CA LYS A 101 11.37 2.18 -11.75
C LYS A 101 11.43 3.06 -13.00
N SER A 102 10.37 3.09 -13.79
CA SER A 102 10.25 3.97 -14.95
C SER A 102 10.21 5.43 -14.51
N ARG A 103 9.33 5.78 -13.54
CA ARG A 103 9.22 7.14 -12.98
C ARG A 103 10.53 7.64 -12.41
N ILE A 104 11.28 6.80 -11.68
CA ILE A 104 12.61 7.14 -11.19
C ILE A 104 13.56 7.57 -12.34
N LYS A 105 13.44 6.95 -13.51
CA LYS A 105 14.32 7.20 -14.67
C LYS A 105 13.85 8.35 -15.56
N SER A 106 12.54 8.49 -15.76
CA SER A 106 11.95 9.43 -16.72
C SER A 106 11.71 10.83 -16.15
N THR A 107 11.63 10.97 -14.82
CA THR A 107 11.43 12.27 -14.17
C THR A 107 12.75 13.00 -13.92
N LYS A 108 12.71 14.34 -14.00
CA LYS A 108 13.86 15.19 -13.68
C LYS A 108 14.22 15.01 -12.21
N LYS A 109 15.51 14.80 -11.91
CA LYS A 109 15.98 14.59 -10.53
C LYS A 109 15.79 15.87 -9.70
N ASN A 110 15.55 15.70 -8.40
CA ASN A 110 15.46 16.77 -7.42
C ASN A 110 14.34 17.78 -7.73
N THR A 111 13.15 17.31 -8.14
CA THR A 111 12.00 18.17 -8.45
C THR A 111 10.74 17.68 -7.73
N GLN A 112 9.80 18.59 -7.45
CA GLN A 112 8.48 18.25 -6.88
C GLN A 112 7.68 17.30 -7.77
N PRO A 113 7.61 17.49 -9.11
CA PRO A 113 6.96 16.52 -10.00
C PRO A 113 7.49 15.09 -9.89
N ARG A 114 8.79 14.93 -9.60
CA ARG A 114 9.34 13.58 -9.35
C ARG A 114 8.81 13.01 -8.05
N ASP A 115 8.77 13.79 -6.97
CA ASP A 115 8.28 13.34 -5.67
C ASP A 115 6.79 12.94 -5.76
N LEU A 116 5.96 13.70 -6.49
CA LEU A 116 4.56 13.37 -6.77
C LEU A 116 4.41 12.05 -7.53
N GLU A 117 5.23 11.81 -8.55
CA GLU A 117 5.21 10.53 -9.30
C GLU A 117 5.65 9.34 -8.42
N LEU A 118 6.63 9.55 -7.53
CA LEU A 118 7.05 8.51 -6.58
C LEU A 118 5.93 8.22 -5.56
N LEU A 119 5.29 9.25 -5.01
CA LEU A 119 4.14 9.13 -4.10
C LEU A 119 2.99 8.38 -4.76
N SER A 120 2.61 8.76 -5.97
CA SER A 120 1.53 8.07 -6.71
C SER A 120 1.81 6.57 -6.85
N THR A 121 3.07 6.19 -7.15
CA THR A 121 3.42 4.77 -7.23
C THR A 121 3.38 4.07 -5.88
N ALA A 122 3.83 4.71 -4.80
CA ALA A 122 3.77 4.16 -3.44
C ALA A 122 2.31 3.98 -2.99
N GLN A 123 1.46 4.99 -3.17
CA GLN A 123 0.04 4.91 -2.81
C GLN A 123 -0.70 3.80 -3.57
N LYS A 124 -0.31 3.48 -4.81
CA LYS A 124 -0.86 2.32 -5.55
C LYS A 124 -0.52 0.99 -4.88
N PHE A 125 0.66 0.86 -4.27
CA PHE A 125 1.01 -0.32 -3.45
C PHE A 125 0.15 -0.37 -2.21
N GLU A 126 0.11 0.71 -1.42
CA GLU A 126 -0.67 0.75 -0.18
C GLU A 126 -2.14 0.39 -0.42
N HIS A 127 -2.76 0.94 -1.47
CA HIS A 127 -4.14 0.59 -1.83
C HIS A 127 -4.31 -0.90 -2.12
N TYR A 128 -3.33 -1.54 -2.76
CA TYR A 128 -3.37 -2.98 -2.98
C TYR A 128 -3.26 -3.74 -1.65
N GLU A 129 -2.28 -3.37 -0.82
CA GLU A 129 -1.98 -4.03 0.46
C GLU A 129 -3.14 -3.89 1.45
N ILE A 130 -3.66 -2.69 1.65
CA ILE A 130 -4.84 -2.38 2.46
C ILE A 130 -6.03 -3.26 2.06
N ASN A 131 -6.29 -3.40 0.75
CA ASN A 131 -7.40 -4.22 0.27
C ASN A 131 -7.21 -5.71 0.58
N VAL A 132 -5.98 -6.22 0.41
CA VAL A 132 -5.66 -7.63 0.67
C VAL A 132 -5.65 -7.93 2.16
N TYR A 133 -5.02 -7.09 2.99
CA TYR A 133 -5.00 -7.24 4.45
C TYR A 133 -6.40 -7.18 5.05
N ARG A 134 -7.24 -6.24 4.63
CA ARG A 134 -8.63 -6.15 5.07
C ARG A 134 -9.41 -7.42 4.74
N LYS A 135 -9.19 -7.99 3.55
CA LYS A 135 -9.81 -9.28 3.14
C LYS A 135 -9.29 -10.45 3.99
N LEU A 136 -7.97 -10.54 4.21
CA LEU A 136 -7.36 -11.60 5.00
C LEU A 136 -7.81 -11.54 6.47
N MET A 137 -7.84 -10.36 7.08
CA MET A 137 -8.33 -10.14 8.45
C MET A 137 -9.77 -10.64 8.59
N ARG A 138 -10.68 -10.21 7.70
CA ARG A 138 -12.09 -10.65 7.72
C ARG A 138 -12.23 -12.17 7.57
N LEU A 139 -11.46 -12.78 6.68
CA LEU A 139 -11.46 -14.23 6.50
C LEU A 139 -10.93 -14.97 7.74
N ALA A 140 -9.90 -14.45 8.41
CA ALA A 140 -9.40 -15.01 9.66
C ALA A 140 -10.50 -15.02 10.75
N GLY A 141 -11.26 -13.93 10.87
CA GLY A 141 -12.41 -13.85 11.78
C GLY A 141 -13.52 -14.86 11.45
N VAL A 142 -13.85 -15.03 10.16
CA VAL A 142 -14.83 -16.06 9.71
C VAL A 142 -14.39 -17.48 10.07
N TYR A 143 -13.09 -17.76 10.05
CA TYR A 143 -12.54 -19.06 10.47
C TYR A 143 -12.34 -19.19 11.98
N GLY A 144 -12.66 -18.15 12.78
CA GLY A 144 -12.48 -18.15 14.23
C GLY A 144 -11.01 -18.02 14.66
N HIS A 145 -10.12 -17.60 13.77
CA HIS A 145 -8.68 -17.46 14.05
C HIS A 145 -8.36 -16.08 14.67
N GLN A 146 -8.87 -15.83 15.88
CA GLN A 146 -8.78 -14.52 16.54
C GLN A 146 -7.35 -13.96 16.64
N LYS A 147 -6.37 -14.82 16.94
CA LYS A 147 -4.96 -14.39 17.00
C LYS A 147 -4.44 -13.92 15.63
N ILE A 148 -4.79 -14.63 14.56
CA ILE A 148 -4.37 -14.27 13.20
C ILE A 148 -5.08 -12.99 12.75
N GLU A 149 -6.36 -12.85 13.07
CA GLU A 149 -7.13 -11.64 12.79
C GLU A 149 -6.47 -10.40 13.44
N ALA A 150 -6.06 -10.51 14.71
CA ALA A 150 -5.38 -9.42 15.41
C ALA A 150 -4.05 -9.04 14.76
N ILE A 151 -3.22 -10.02 14.38
CA ILE A 151 -1.93 -9.80 13.69
C ILE A 151 -2.14 -9.09 12.35
N LEU A 152 -3.12 -9.55 11.56
CA LEU A 152 -3.42 -8.95 10.24
C LEU A 152 -4.03 -7.55 10.37
N LYS A 153 -4.80 -7.30 11.43
CA LYS A 153 -5.36 -5.98 11.75
C LYS A 153 -4.27 -4.98 12.12
N GLU A 154 -3.26 -5.42 12.88
CA GLU A 154 -2.12 -4.58 13.24
C GLU A 154 -1.38 -4.08 11.99
N THR A 155 -1.06 -4.98 11.05
CA THR A 155 -0.48 -4.55 9.77
C THR A 155 -1.42 -3.66 8.98
N LEU A 156 -2.72 -3.99 8.87
CA LEU A 156 -3.68 -3.15 8.15
C LEU A 156 -3.69 -1.69 8.63
N ILE A 157 -3.63 -1.48 9.95
CA ILE A 157 -3.60 -0.13 10.53
C ILE A 157 -2.33 0.61 10.12
N GLU A 158 -1.17 -0.04 10.17
CA GLU A 158 0.09 0.57 9.77
C GLU A 158 0.13 0.94 8.28
N GLU A 159 -0.49 0.14 7.40
CA GLU A 159 -0.61 0.49 5.96
C GLU A 159 -1.59 1.65 5.74
N GLU A 160 -2.70 1.69 6.49
CA GLU A 160 -3.63 2.82 6.46
C GLU A 160 -2.94 4.12 6.90
N GLU A 161 -2.14 4.08 7.98
CA GLU A 161 -1.34 5.22 8.47
C GLU A 161 -0.26 5.64 7.46
N ALA A 162 0.40 4.69 6.79
CA ALA A 162 1.36 4.98 5.73
C ALA A 162 0.70 5.69 4.53
N GLN A 163 -0.47 5.19 4.10
CA GLN A 163 -1.26 5.80 3.04
C GLN A 163 -1.69 7.23 3.38
N GLU A 164 -2.19 7.46 4.60
CA GLU A 164 -2.55 8.80 5.08
C GLU A 164 -1.34 9.73 5.08
N THR A 165 -0.19 9.24 5.54
CA THR A 165 1.08 9.99 5.51
C THR A 165 1.45 10.38 4.07
N PHE A 166 1.35 9.46 3.10
CA PHE A 166 1.66 9.76 1.71
C PHE A 166 0.70 10.77 1.09
N ILE A 167 -0.59 10.68 1.38
CA ILE A 167 -1.59 11.67 0.94
C ILE A 167 -1.27 13.06 1.54
N ALA A 168 -0.89 13.14 2.81
CA ALA A 168 -0.52 14.41 3.43
C ALA A 168 0.70 15.05 2.72
N ILE A 169 1.74 14.26 2.44
CA ILE A 169 2.91 14.73 1.68
C ILE A 169 2.51 15.22 0.29
N GLU A 170 1.65 14.50 -0.40
CA GLU A 170 1.16 14.86 -1.73
C GLU A 170 0.44 16.21 -1.70
N ASN A 171 -0.48 16.40 -0.75
CA ASN A 171 -1.20 17.65 -0.57
C ASN A 171 -0.25 18.82 -0.30
N ASP A 172 0.68 18.66 0.64
CA ASP A 172 1.67 19.71 0.96
C ASP A 172 2.52 20.04 -0.28
N THR A 173 2.94 19.03 -1.03
CA THR A 173 3.75 19.19 -2.25
C THR A 173 2.99 19.94 -3.34
N LEU A 174 1.69 19.68 -3.50
CA LEU A 174 0.83 20.36 -4.47
C LEU A 174 0.55 21.81 -4.06
N MET A 175 0.35 22.07 -2.77
CA MET A 175 0.17 23.43 -2.26
C MET A 175 1.42 24.28 -2.48
N ASP A 176 2.60 23.73 -2.19
CA ASP A 176 3.88 24.41 -2.47
C ASP A 176 4.07 24.74 -3.96
N GLU A 177 3.55 23.92 -4.88
CA GLU A 177 3.63 24.18 -6.32
C GLU A 177 2.65 25.30 -6.75
N LEU A 178 1.44 25.32 -6.18
CA LEU A 178 0.43 26.36 -6.44
C LEU A 178 0.91 27.76 -6.02
N PHE A 179 1.47 27.89 -4.82
CA PHE A 179 1.94 29.20 -4.32
C PHE A 179 3.16 29.75 -5.07
N LYS A 180 3.97 28.90 -5.70
CA LYS A 180 5.06 29.37 -6.57
C LYS A 180 4.57 30.02 -7.85
N VAL A 181 3.43 29.56 -8.37
CA VAL A 181 2.81 30.17 -9.56
C VAL A 181 2.28 31.56 -9.23
N ASP A 182 1.76 31.77 -8.02
CA ASP A 182 1.29 33.09 -7.58
C ASP A 182 2.43 34.11 -7.44
N ASP A 183 3.61 33.68 -6.95
CA ASP A 183 4.80 34.55 -6.88
C ASP A 183 5.36 34.89 -8.27
N GLU A 184 5.42 33.93 -9.20
CA GLU A 184 5.88 34.19 -10.59
C GLU A 184 4.91 35.14 -11.34
N LEU A 185 3.59 35.00 -11.14
CA LEU A 185 2.61 35.92 -11.72
C LEU A 185 2.66 37.33 -11.09
N ALA A 186 2.99 37.44 -9.81
CA ALA A 186 3.15 38.73 -9.15
C ALA A 186 4.44 39.47 -9.59
N GLU A 187 5.50 38.74 -9.93
CA GLU A 187 6.73 39.33 -10.48
C GLU A 187 6.51 39.84 -11.93
N ASP A 188 5.77 39.09 -12.76
CA ASP A 188 5.43 39.50 -14.14
C ASP A 188 4.50 40.75 -14.18
N GLU A 189 3.58 40.91 -13.22
CA GLU A 189 2.74 42.12 -13.11
C GLU A 189 3.53 43.35 -12.64
N CYS A 190 4.61 43.17 -11.88
CA CYS A 190 5.46 44.27 -11.42
C CYS A 190 6.39 44.77 -12.52
N GLU A 191 6.91 43.88 -13.38
CA GLU A 191 7.76 44.27 -14.53
C GLU A 191 6.96 45.02 -15.61
N ALA A 192 5.67 44.69 -15.82
CA ALA A 192 4.81 45.39 -16.77
C ALA A 192 4.40 46.81 -16.34
N ALA A 193 4.55 47.16 -15.06
CA ALA A 193 4.18 48.46 -14.50
C ALA A 193 5.33 49.49 -14.49
N GLU A 194 6.57 49.09 -14.83
CA GLU A 194 7.74 49.98 -14.89
C GLU A 194 8.03 50.54 -16.30
N GLU A 195 7.20 50.22 -17.30
CA GLU A 195 7.35 50.70 -18.70
C GLU A 195 6.35 51.80 -19.15
N GLU A 196 5.51 52.36 -18.26
CA GLU A 196 4.65 53.55 -18.55
C GLU A 196 5.14 54.85 -17.88
#